data_AF-A0A1D2R8U6-F1
#
_entry.id   AF-A0A1D2R8U6-F1
#
_cell.length_a   1.000
_cell.length_b   1.000
_cell.length_c   1.000
_cell.angle_alpha   90.00
_cell.angle_beta   90.00
_cell.angle_gamma   90.00
#
_symmetry.space_group_name_H-M   'P 1'
#
loop_
_entity.id
_entity.type
_entity.pdbx_description
1 polymer ?
#
loop_
_entity_poly.entity_id
_entity_poly.type
_entity_poly.pdbx_seq_one_letter_code
_entity_poly.pdbx_strand_id
1 'polypeptide(L)' 'MASFPEAEARIFKGICMKCNATNPLNATICRKCKKPNTIRRKNKKRAAA' A
#
# COMPACT_ATOMS: atom_id res chain seq x y z
N MET A 1 -9.43 -17.19 11.04
CA MET A 1 -8.06 -16.63 10.92
C MET A 1 -7.87 -15.55 11.96
N ALA A 2 -6.79 -15.59 12.72
CA ALA A 2 -6.47 -14.54 13.67
C ALA A 2 -6.13 -13.25 12.91
N SER A 3 -6.95 -12.22 13.10
CA SER A 3 -6.69 -10.87 12.61
C SER A 3 -5.96 -10.07 13.69
N PHE A 4 -4.80 -9.53 13.34
CA PHE A 4 -3.96 -8.75 14.26
C PHE A 4 -3.99 -7.28 13.82
N PRO A 5 -4.80 -6.41 14.47
CA PRO A 5 -5.03 -5.04 14.01
C PRO A 5 -3.74 -4.20 13.96
N GLU A 6 -2.82 -4.45 14.88
CA GLU A 6 -1.51 -3.76 14.96
C GLU A 6 -0.62 -4.07 13.76
N ALA A 7 -0.63 -5.32 13.30
CA ALA A 7 0.13 -5.75 12.13
C ALA A 7 -0.48 -5.19 10.84
N GLU A 8 -1.81 -5.16 10.74
CA GLU A 8 -2.49 -4.60 9.58
C GLU A 8 -2.17 -3.12 9.36
N ALA A 9 -2.09 -2.33 10.42
CA ALA A 9 -1.73 -0.91 10.34
C ALA A 9 -0.33 -0.69 9.76
N ARG A 10 0.59 -1.65 9.91
CA ARG A 10 2.00 -1.53 9.47
C ARG A 10 2.27 -2.15 8.10
N ILE A 11 1.59 -3.24 7.77
CA ILE A 11 1.88 -4.06 6.57
C ILE A 11 1.29 -3.44 5.30
N PHE A 12 0.08 -2.88 5.37
CA PHE A 12 -0.65 -2.43 4.19
C PHE A 12 -0.32 -0.98 3.84
N LYS A 13 0.60 -0.80 2.89
CA LYS A 13 1.05 0.50 2.36
C LYS A 13 0.51 0.77 0.94
N GLY A 14 0.74 1.98 0.43
CA GLY A 14 0.48 2.33 -0.97
C GLY A 14 1.59 1.84 -1.89
N ILE A 15 1.25 1.47 -3.13
CA ILE A 15 2.20 1.07 -4.18
C ILE A 15 1.95 1.93 -5.41
N CYS A 16 3.02 2.47 -6.00
CA CYS A 16 2.93 3.21 -7.26
C CYS A 16 2.71 2.26 -8.45
N MET A 17 1.71 2.54 -9.30
CA MET A 17 1.40 1.75 -10.50
C MET A 17 2.41 1.90 -11.64
N LYS A 18 3.31 2.89 -11.59
CA LYS A 18 4.35 3.09 -12.62
C LYS A 18 5.70 2.49 -12.27
N CYS A 19 6.14 2.68 -11.03
CA CYS A 19 7.50 2.32 -10.61
C CYS A 19 7.54 1.33 -9.44
N ASN A 20 6.38 0.80 -9.03
CA ASN A 20 6.23 -0.16 -7.93
C ASN A 20 6.83 0.26 -6.58
N ALA A 21 7.14 1.54 -6.40
CA ALA A 21 7.64 2.06 -5.13
C ALA A 21 6.55 2.02 -4.06
N THR A 22 6.92 1.64 -2.84
CA THR A 22 6.07 1.71 -1.66
C THR A 22 6.01 3.15 -1.13
N ASN A 23 4.80 3.66 -0.95
CA ASN A 23 4.50 5.00 -0.47
C ASN A 23 3.60 4.93 0.77
N PRO A 24 3.59 5.99 1.61
CA PRO A 24 2.65 6.07 2.72
C PRO A 24 1.20 6.05 2.21
N LEU A 25 0.27 5.61 3.06
CA LEU A 25 -1.14 5.45 2.70
C LEU A 25 -1.83 6.75 2.23
N ASN A 26 -1.37 7.89 2.75
CA ASN A 26 -1.94 9.20 2.47
C ASN A 26 -1.10 10.01 1.44
N ALA A 27 -0.18 9.35 0.72
CA ALA A 27 0.62 10.02 -0.28
C ALA A 27 -0.21 10.34 -1.54
N THR A 28 -0.19 11.60 -1.96
CA THR A 28 -0.74 12.05 -3.25
C THR A 28 0.26 11.89 -4.39
N ILE A 29 1.56 11.90 -4.08
CA ILE A 29 2.67 11.87 -5.05
C ILE A 29 3.64 10.73 -4.72
N CYS A 30 4.08 9.99 -5.74
CA CYS A 30 5.10 8.96 -5.57
C CYS A 30 6.48 9.55 -5.27
N ARG A 31 7.14 9.09 -4.20
CA ARG A 31 8.48 9.56 -3.79
C ARG A 31 9.58 9.33 -4.81
N LYS A 32 9.45 8.34 -5.70
CA LYS A 32 10.45 8.04 -6.75
C LYS A 32 10.14 8.75 -8.08
N CYS A 33 8.99 8.47 -8.68
CA CYS A 33 8.67 8.95 -10.02
C CYS A 33 7.97 10.32 -10.06
N LYS A 34 7.65 10.91 -8.89
CA LYS A 34 6.98 12.22 -8.73
C LYS A 34 5.65 12.36 -9.49
N LYS A 35 5.08 11.26 -9.99
CA LYS A 35 3.77 11.25 -10.65
C LYS A 35 2.66 11.38 -9.59
N PRO A 36 1.73 12.34 -9.73
CA PRO A 36 0.55 12.41 -8.87
C PRO A 36 -0.46 11.33 -9.24
N ASN A 37 -1.31 10.93 -8.29
CA ASN A 37 -2.47 10.05 -8.51
C ASN A 37 -2.16 8.66 -9.10
N THR A 38 -0.94 8.16 -8.96
CA THR A 38 -0.56 6.82 -9.43
C THR A 38 -0.41 5.80 -8.29
N ILE A 39 -0.87 6.10 -7.07
CA ILE A 39 -0.67 5.26 -5.89
C ILE A 39 -1.95 4.49 -5.60
N ARG A 40 -1.85 3.15 -5.58
CA ARG A 40 -2.94 2.25 -5.18
C ARG A 40 -2.66 1.65 -3.80
N ARG A 41 -3.70 1.26 -3.06
CA ARG A 41 -3.54 0.47 -1.83
C ARG A 41 -3.10 -0.95 -2.16
N LYS A 42 -2.21 -1.51 -1.34
CA LYS A 42 -1.85 -2.94 -1.42
C LYS A 42 -3.05 -3.79 -1.01
N ASN A 43 -3.34 -4.85 -1.77
CA ASN A 43 -4.48 -5.72 -1.50
C ASN A 43 -4.34 -6.40 -0.14
N LYS A 44 -5.41 -6.30 0.66
CA LYS A 44 -5.64 -7.16 1.82
C LYS A 44 -6.24 -8.47 1.30
N LYS A 45 -5.42 -9.39 0.78
CA LYS A 45 -5.92 -10.75 0.54
C LYS A 45 -6.12 -11.39 1.91
N ARG A 46 -7.36 -11.80 2.23
CA ARG A 46 -7.56 -12.82 3.26
C ARG A 46 -6.84 -14.07 2.75
N ALA A 47 -5.93 -14.64 3.54
CA ALA A 47 -5.40 -15.95 3.18
C ALA A 47 -6.62 -16.89 3.01
N ALA A 48 -6.61 -17.72 1.96
CA ALA A 48 -7.69 -18.67 1.77
C ALA A 48 -7.71 -19.64 2.96
N ALA A 49 -8.91 -19.94 3.45
CA ALA A 49 -9.12 -20.89 4.53
C ALA A 49 -8.78 -22.31 4.10
#